data_AF-A0A9D6UCB4-F1
#
_entry.id   AF-A0A9D6UCB4-F1
#
_cell.length_a   1.000
_cell.length_b   1.000
_cell.length_c   1.000
_cell.angle_alpha   90.00
_cell.angle_beta   90.00
_cell.angle_gamma   90.00
#
_symmetry.space_group_name_H-M   'P 1'
#
loop_
_entity.id
_entity.type
_entity.pdbx_description
1 polymer ?
#
loop_
_entity_poly.entity_id
_entity_poly.type
_entity_poly.pdbx_seq_one_letter_code
_entity_poly.pdbx_strand_id
1 'polypeptide(L)'
;MAQIAEIASARASAPTLLQRIVLARGWTRRAIAFCAGAAGALALAPFDFISAMFVPLTVAVWLIDGAAGGEDSPRFALAPIRSAAGAGWWLGFGYFVAGLWWMGAAMLVEADQFAWALPLAVFGLPAVLAVFPAAGFALARLLWSPGDARVFALAAGLGAAEWLRGHLFTGFPWNDFGMALASSGPMAQTASLVGLHGLDIIAIVIFAAPATLVD
;
A
#
# COMPACT_ATOMS: atom_id res chain seq x y z
N MET A 1 30.13 -20.28 35.06
CA MET A 1 29.47 -18.95 34.96
C MET A 1 29.58 -18.33 33.56
N ALA A 2 30.69 -18.49 32.82
CA ALA A 2 30.80 -18.02 31.43
C ALA A 2 29.77 -18.65 30.46
N GLN A 3 29.49 -19.95 30.62
CA GLN A 3 28.52 -20.69 29.79
C GLN A 3 27.05 -20.28 30.02
N ILE A 4 26.72 -19.70 31.19
CA ILE A 4 25.36 -19.19 31.49
C ILE A 4 25.18 -17.79 30.90
N ALA A 5 26.23 -16.97 30.85
CA ALA A 5 26.22 -15.69 30.16
C ALA A 5 26.17 -15.86 28.63
N GLU A 6 26.80 -16.89 28.08
CA GLU A 6 26.75 -17.22 26.65
C GLU A 6 25.37 -17.75 26.21
N ILE A 7 24.68 -18.50 27.08
CA ILE A 7 23.29 -18.93 26.86
C ILE A 7 22.29 -17.76 27.01
N ALA A 8 22.53 -16.83 27.94
CA ALA A 8 21.71 -15.61 28.07
C ALA A 8 21.95 -14.61 26.92
N SER A 9 23.16 -14.58 26.38
CA SER A 9 23.58 -13.78 25.22
C SER A 9 23.02 -14.32 23.89
N ALA A 10 22.45 -15.52 23.87
CA ALA A 10 22.14 -16.21 22.62
C ALA A 10 20.88 -15.74 21.89
N ARG A 11 19.79 -15.22 22.50
CA ARG A 11 18.57 -14.84 21.73
C ARG A 11 17.66 -13.76 22.34
N ALA A 12 18.18 -12.63 22.82
CA ALA A 12 17.45 -11.38 22.59
C ALA A 12 17.75 -10.91 21.16
N SER A 13 17.38 -11.73 20.17
CA SER A 13 17.59 -11.40 18.76
C SER A 13 16.85 -10.10 18.49
N ALA A 14 17.56 -9.09 17.95
CA ALA A 14 16.94 -7.83 17.54
C ALA A 14 15.69 -8.15 16.69
N PRO A 15 14.57 -7.42 16.89
CA PRO A 15 13.34 -7.75 16.21
C PRO A 15 13.56 -7.71 14.69
N THR A 16 13.06 -8.74 14.00
CA THR A 16 13.14 -8.87 12.54
C THR A 16 12.43 -7.68 11.88
N LEU A 17 12.72 -7.42 10.60
CA LEU A 17 12.04 -6.35 9.87
C LEU A 17 10.51 -6.50 9.90
N LEU A 18 10.02 -7.73 9.70
CA LEU A 18 8.61 -8.08 9.85
C LEU A 18 8.08 -7.68 11.22
N GLN A 19 8.72 -8.14 12.30
CA GLN A 19 8.29 -7.85 13.67
C GLN A 19 8.24 -6.34 13.94
N ARG A 20 9.24 -5.59 13.46
CA ARG A 20 9.25 -4.12 13.60
C ARG A 20 8.06 -3.45 12.93
N ILE A 21 7.65 -3.93 11.76
CA ILE A 21 6.53 -3.37 10.98
C ILE A 21 5.19 -3.76 11.61
N VAL A 22 5.01 -5.05 11.93
CA VAL A 22 3.78 -5.59 12.55
C VAL A 22 3.52 -4.93 13.91
N LEU A 23 4.57 -4.78 14.73
CA LEU A 23 4.47 -4.19 16.06
C LEU A 23 4.50 -2.65 16.07
N ALA A 24 4.72 -2.00 14.92
CA ALA A 24 4.73 -0.55 14.84
C ALA A 24 3.36 0.03 15.25
N ARG A 25 3.40 1.11 16.06
CA ARG A 25 2.22 1.86 16.51
C ARG A 25 2.40 3.35 16.26
N GLY A 26 1.31 4.11 16.42
CA GLY A 26 1.33 5.57 16.36
C GLY A 26 1.95 6.14 15.08
N TRP A 27 2.81 7.14 15.23
CA TRP A 27 3.46 7.83 14.10
C TRP A 27 4.47 6.96 13.36
N THR A 28 5.16 6.03 14.03
CA THR A 28 6.11 5.12 13.37
C THR A 28 5.42 4.25 12.32
N ARG A 29 4.25 3.68 12.67
CA ARG A 29 3.43 2.89 11.73
C ARG A 29 2.98 3.71 10.53
N ARG A 30 2.56 4.96 10.76
CA ARG A 30 2.13 5.88 9.70
C ARG A 30 3.28 6.26 8.78
N ALA A 31 4.46 6.53 9.34
CA ALA A 31 5.66 6.84 8.57
C ALA A 31 6.11 5.65 7.72
N ILE A 32 6.09 4.42 8.27
CA ILE A 32 6.36 3.20 7.50
C ILE A 32 5.39 3.08 6.32
N ALA A 33 4.08 3.22 6.57
CA ALA A 33 3.06 3.15 5.52
C ALA A 33 3.31 4.21 4.43
N PHE A 34 3.49 5.48 4.82
CA PHE A 34 3.74 6.59 3.90
C PHE A 34 5.01 6.38 3.06
N CYS A 35 6.13 6.06 3.70
CA CYS A 35 7.40 5.88 2.99
C CYS A 35 7.37 4.65 2.08
N ALA A 36 6.73 3.55 2.49
CA ALA A 36 6.56 2.37 1.65
C ALA A 36 5.70 2.69 0.42
N GLY A 37 4.59 3.42 0.61
CA GLY A 37 3.77 3.94 -0.48
C GLY A 37 4.57 4.81 -1.44
N ALA A 38 5.27 5.82 -0.92
CA ALA A 38 6.09 6.73 -1.73
C ALA A 38 7.15 6.00 -2.55
N ALA A 39 7.80 4.97 -1.99
CA ALA A 39 8.75 4.14 -2.73
C ALA A 39 8.11 3.45 -3.94
N GLY A 40 6.84 3.04 -3.84
CA GLY A 40 6.09 2.44 -4.94
C GLY A 40 5.95 3.31 -6.18
N ALA A 41 6.00 4.64 -6.04
CA ALA A 41 5.88 5.55 -7.18
C ALA A 41 7.06 5.39 -8.17
N LEU A 42 8.20 4.88 -7.73
CA LEU A 42 9.35 4.57 -8.58
C LEU A 42 9.06 3.43 -9.58
N ALA A 43 8.01 2.63 -9.35
CA ALA A 43 7.60 1.60 -10.30
C ALA A 43 6.83 2.15 -11.50
N LEU A 44 6.40 3.42 -11.45
CA LEU A 44 5.71 4.09 -12.53
C LEU A 44 6.67 4.95 -13.35
N ALA A 45 6.21 5.38 -14.53
CA ALA A 45 6.92 6.36 -15.34
C ALA A 45 7.23 7.63 -14.51
N PRO A 46 8.39 8.26 -14.72
CA PRO A 46 9.39 7.99 -15.75
C PRO A 46 10.47 6.96 -15.34
N PHE A 47 10.37 6.37 -14.14
CA PHE A 47 11.42 5.52 -13.60
C PHE A 47 11.27 4.06 -14.03
N ASP A 48 10.03 3.57 -14.11
CA ASP A 48 9.70 2.20 -14.51
C ASP A 48 10.49 1.13 -13.73
N PHE A 49 10.90 1.43 -12.50
CA PHE A 49 11.62 0.51 -11.64
C PHE A 49 10.63 -0.43 -10.94
N ILE A 50 10.11 -1.38 -11.72
CA ILE A 50 9.03 -2.32 -11.36
C ILE A 50 9.24 -2.93 -9.96
N SER A 51 10.49 -3.29 -9.63
CA SER A 51 10.84 -3.90 -8.34
C SER A 51 10.52 -3.02 -7.13
N ALA A 52 10.39 -1.70 -7.30
CA ALA A 52 9.98 -0.81 -6.21
C ALA A 52 8.59 -1.17 -5.67
N MET A 53 7.70 -1.74 -6.49
CA MET A 53 6.33 -2.07 -6.09
C MET A 53 6.26 -3.24 -5.09
N PHE A 54 7.31 -4.07 -4.99
CA PHE A 54 7.40 -5.09 -3.94
C PHE A 54 7.37 -4.46 -2.54
N VAL A 55 7.95 -3.27 -2.36
CA VAL A 55 8.02 -2.59 -1.05
C VAL A 55 6.63 -2.26 -0.50
N PRO A 56 5.80 -1.41 -1.15
CA PRO A 56 4.49 -1.06 -0.62
C PRO A 56 3.57 -2.27 -0.45
N LEU A 57 3.57 -3.22 -1.38
CA LEU A 57 2.62 -4.33 -1.34
C LEU A 57 3.01 -5.44 -0.35
N THR A 58 4.31 -5.67 -0.13
CA THR A 58 4.78 -6.52 0.97
C THR A 58 4.47 -5.87 2.32
N VAL A 59 4.78 -4.57 2.47
CA VAL A 59 4.52 -3.82 3.70
C VAL A 59 3.00 -3.71 3.97
N ALA A 60 2.16 -3.65 2.94
CA ALA A 60 0.70 -3.64 3.07
C ALA A 60 0.19 -4.87 3.85
N VAL A 61 0.64 -6.07 3.48
CA VAL A 61 0.28 -7.32 4.16
C VAL A 61 0.69 -7.26 5.63
N TRP A 62 1.96 -6.93 5.92
CA TRP A 62 2.47 -6.86 7.29
C TRP A 62 1.81 -5.77 8.14
N LEU A 63 1.41 -4.65 7.53
CA LEU A 63 0.63 -3.63 8.21
C LEU A 63 -0.75 -4.17 8.60
N ILE A 64 -1.45 -4.90 7.72
CA ILE A 64 -2.75 -5.49 8.04
C ILE A 64 -2.61 -6.61 9.09
N ASP A 65 -1.53 -7.40 9.06
CA ASP A 65 -1.21 -8.36 10.13
C ASP A 65 -1.07 -7.65 11.48
N GLY A 66 -0.32 -6.56 11.53
CA GLY A 66 -0.20 -5.72 12.72
C GLY A 66 -1.49 -5.00 13.12
N ALA A 67 -2.53 -5.01 12.27
CA ALA A 67 -3.84 -4.46 12.60
C ALA A 67 -4.74 -5.48 13.34
N ALA A 68 -4.37 -6.76 13.40
CA ALA A 68 -5.11 -7.73 14.19
C ALA A 68 -5.12 -7.31 15.68
N GLY A 69 -6.31 -7.27 16.28
CA GLY A 69 -6.40 -7.38 17.73
C GLY A 69 -5.97 -8.79 18.15
N GLY A 70 -5.78 -9.05 19.45
CA GLY A 70 -5.40 -10.39 19.95
C GLY A 70 -6.31 -11.50 19.39
N GLU A 71 -5.84 -12.75 19.43
CA GLU A 71 -6.46 -13.93 18.78
C GLU A 71 -7.99 -14.05 18.97
N ASP A 72 -8.53 -13.51 20.07
CA ASP A 72 -9.96 -13.50 20.41
C ASP A 72 -10.78 -12.35 19.80
N SER A 73 -10.17 -11.47 19.00
CA SER A 73 -10.87 -10.31 18.44
C SER A 73 -11.87 -10.73 17.36
N PRO A 74 -13.15 -10.34 17.44
CA PRO A 74 -14.14 -10.66 16.42
C PRO A 74 -13.66 -10.22 15.03
N ARG A 75 -13.90 -11.05 14.01
CA ARG A 75 -13.52 -10.76 12.62
C ARG A 75 -14.00 -9.39 12.12
N PHE A 76 -15.20 -8.99 12.55
CA PHE A 76 -15.86 -7.73 12.20
C PHE A 76 -15.63 -6.62 13.24
N ALA A 77 -14.63 -6.77 14.12
CA ALA A 77 -14.31 -5.73 15.11
C ALA A 77 -13.87 -4.45 14.41
N LEU A 78 -14.45 -3.32 14.82
CA LEU A 78 -14.18 -2.01 14.24
C LEU A 78 -12.72 -1.57 14.43
N ALA A 79 -12.09 -1.92 15.56
CA ALA A 79 -10.73 -1.47 15.86
C ALA A 79 -9.68 -1.99 14.86
N PRO A 80 -9.61 -3.30 14.56
CA PRO A 80 -8.74 -3.82 13.50
C PRO A 80 -9.02 -3.22 12.12
N ILE A 81 -10.29 -3.08 11.74
CA ILE A 81 -10.70 -2.51 10.45
C ILE A 81 -10.22 -1.06 10.35
N ARG A 82 -10.42 -0.24 11.39
CA ARG A 82 -9.95 1.15 11.43
C ARG A 82 -8.43 1.26 11.40
N SER A 83 -7.72 0.34 12.08
CA SER A 83 -6.25 0.28 12.05
C SER A 83 -5.71 -0.08 10.66
N ALA A 84 -6.34 -1.03 9.97
CA ALA A 84 -6.01 -1.40 8.60
C ALA A 84 -6.33 -0.24 7.63
N ALA A 85 -7.53 0.33 7.71
CA ALA A 85 -7.93 1.48 6.88
C ALA A 85 -7.00 2.67 7.06
N GLY A 86 -6.62 2.99 8.31
CA GLY A 86 -5.67 4.06 8.59
C GLY A 86 -4.28 3.80 7.99
N ALA A 87 -3.80 2.55 8.00
CA ALA A 87 -2.56 2.17 7.36
C ALA A 87 -2.65 2.29 5.82
N GLY A 88 -3.76 1.82 5.24
CA GLY A 88 -4.04 1.94 3.80
C GLY A 88 -4.13 3.40 3.35
N TRP A 89 -4.70 4.28 4.17
CA TRP A 89 -4.74 5.72 3.91
C TRP A 89 -3.32 6.31 3.85
N TRP A 90 -2.48 6.06 4.85
CA TRP A 90 -1.11 6.62 4.85
C TRP A 90 -0.24 6.06 3.72
N LEU A 91 -0.39 4.77 3.41
CA LEU A 91 0.31 4.15 2.28
C LEU A 91 -0.15 4.75 0.95
N GLY A 92 -1.46 4.81 0.72
CA GLY A 92 -2.02 5.48 -0.45
C GLY A 92 -1.60 6.93 -0.57
N PHE A 93 -1.63 7.67 0.55
CA PHE A 93 -1.23 9.07 0.58
C PHE A 93 0.22 9.26 0.16
N GLY A 94 1.14 8.46 0.68
CA GLY A 94 2.56 8.50 0.26
C GLY A 94 2.75 8.16 -1.22
N TYR A 95 2.05 7.12 -1.70
CA TYR A 95 2.10 6.70 -3.09
C TYR A 95 1.58 7.77 -4.05
N PHE A 96 0.42 8.36 -3.75
CA PHE A 96 -0.18 9.41 -4.57
C PHE A 96 0.58 10.73 -4.47
N VAL A 97 1.09 11.14 -3.31
CA VAL A 97 1.93 12.35 -3.21
C VAL A 97 3.18 12.17 -4.06
N ALA A 98 3.90 11.06 -3.94
CA ALA A 98 5.12 10.81 -4.70
C ALA A 98 4.86 10.63 -6.21
N GLY A 99 3.71 10.08 -6.60
CA GLY A 99 3.38 9.81 -8.00
C GLY A 99 2.56 10.89 -8.71
N LEU A 100 1.91 11.81 -7.98
CA LEU A 100 1.03 12.85 -8.54
C LEU A 100 1.45 14.28 -8.20
N TRP A 101 2.60 14.47 -7.54
CA TRP A 101 3.11 15.82 -7.21
C TRP A 101 3.15 16.76 -8.43
N TRP A 102 3.43 16.20 -9.61
CA TRP A 102 3.55 16.93 -10.86
C TRP A 102 2.23 17.62 -11.27
N MET A 103 1.08 17.15 -10.77
CA MET A 103 -0.23 17.81 -10.99
C MET A 103 -0.25 19.24 -10.44
N GLY A 104 0.61 19.55 -9.46
CA GLY A 104 0.79 20.92 -8.98
C GLY A 104 1.22 21.90 -10.08
N ALA A 105 1.89 21.43 -11.13
CA ALA A 105 2.28 22.29 -12.26
C ALA A 105 1.09 22.97 -12.95
N ALA A 106 -0.10 22.36 -12.92
CA ALA A 106 -1.31 22.96 -13.48
C ALA A 106 -1.68 24.27 -12.78
N MET A 107 -1.40 24.41 -11.48
CA MET A 107 -1.68 25.63 -10.71
C MET A 107 -0.70 26.77 -11.02
N LEU A 108 0.41 26.45 -11.71
CA LEU A 108 1.45 27.42 -12.07
C LEU A 108 1.26 28.01 -13.48
N VAL A 109 0.30 27.49 -14.26
CA VAL A 109 -0.02 28.03 -15.60
C VAL A 109 -0.58 29.45 -15.49
N GLU A 110 -1.52 29.66 -14.56
CA GLU A 110 -2.10 30.96 -14.18
C GLU A 110 -1.76 31.24 -12.71
N ALA A 111 -0.45 31.32 -12.42
CA ALA A 111 0.06 31.38 -11.05
C ALA A 111 -0.43 32.61 -10.26
N ASP A 112 -0.68 33.74 -10.94
CA ASP A 112 -1.25 34.95 -10.38
C ASP A 112 -2.63 34.71 -9.74
N GLN A 113 -3.39 33.76 -10.25
CA GLN A 113 -4.71 33.38 -9.74
C GLN A 113 -4.68 32.13 -8.84
N PHE A 114 -3.84 31.14 -9.16
CA PHE A 114 -3.97 29.78 -8.59
C PHE A 114 -2.76 29.25 -7.80
N ALA A 115 -1.65 30.00 -7.67
CA ALA A 115 -0.49 29.50 -6.94
C ALA A 115 -0.81 29.11 -5.47
N TRP A 116 -1.78 29.76 -4.84
CA TRP A 116 -2.25 29.41 -3.49
C TRP A 116 -2.85 28.00 -3.38
N ALA A 117 -3.36 27.44 -4.49
CA ALA A 117 -3.97 26.11 -4.55
C ALA A 117 -2.93 24.99 -4.78
N LEU A 118 -1.67 25.33 -5.02
CA LEU A 118 -0.57 24.36 -5.18
C LEU A 118 -0.51 23.30 -4.07
N PRO A 119 -0.54 23.63 -2.76
CA PRO A 119 -0.56 22.61 -1.71
C PRO A 119 -1.82 21.74 -1.75
N LEU A 120 -2.96 22.26 -2.22
CA LEU A 120 -4.17 21.46 -2.38
C LEU A 120 -4.05 20.48 -3.55
N ALA A 121 -3.40 20.86 -4.63
CA ALA A 121 -3.13 19.97 -5.75
C ALA A 121 -2.13 18.86 -5.36
N VAL A 122 -1.04 19.22 -4.67
CA VAL A 122 0.06 18.29 -4.32
C VAL A 122 -0.29 17.39 -3.13
N PHE A 123 -1.05 17.88 -2.15
CA PHE A 123 -1.38 17.11 -0.93
C PHE A 123 -2.88 16.87 -0.76
N GLY A 124 -3.73 17.84 -1.09
CA GLY A 124 -5.18 17.72 -0.94
C GLY A 124 -5.78 16.62 -1.82
N LEU A 125 -5.47 16.61 -3.11
CA LEU A 125 -5.96 15.57 -4.03
C LEU A 125 -5.45 14.17 -3.63
N PRO A 126 -4.14 13.94 -3.40
CA PRO A 126 -3.66 12.67 -2.86
C PRO A 126 -4.32 12.23 -1.54
N ALA A 127 -4.64 13.16 -0.64
CA ALA A 127 -5.32 12.86 0.61
C ALA A 127 -6.76 12.35 0.39
N VAL A 128 -7.47 12.88 -0.61
CA VAL A 128 -8.79 12.40 -1.02
C VAL A 128 -8.67 11.02 -1.70
N LEU A 129 -7.74 10.87 -2.64
CA LEU A 129 -7.51 9.60 -3.34
C LEU A 129 -7.09 8.48 -2.39
N ALA A 130 -6.35 8.79 -1.32
CA ALA A 130 -5.95 7.84 -0.29
C ALA A 130 -7.14 7.18 0.46
N VAL A 131 -8.36 7.72 0.34
CA VAL A 131 -9.58 7.06 0.86
C VAL A 131 -9.85 5.73 0.16
N PHE A 132 -9.49 5.59 -1.12
CA PHE A 132 -9.67 4.33 -1.86
C PHE A 132 -8.79 3.19 -1.32
N PRO A 133 -7.45 3.31 -1.22
CA PRO A 133 -6.63 2.27 -0.59
C PRO A 133 -6.96 2.09 0.90
N ALA A 134 -7.43 3.12 1.61
CA ALA A 134 -7.97 2.95 2.96
C ALA A 134 -9.18 2.00 2.98
N ALA A 135 -10.14 2.19 2.06
CA ALA A 135 -11.28 1.29 1.90
C ALA A 135 -10.85 -0.11 1.44
N GLY A 136 -9.86 -0.20 0.56
CA GLY A 136 -9.30 -1.48 0.11
C GLY A 136 -8.64 -2.27 1.24
N PHE A 137 -7.88 -1.61 2.12
CA PHE A 137 -7.31 -2.23 3.32
C PHE A 137 -8.38 -2.64 4.32
N ALA A 138 -9.44 -1.83 4.48
CA ALA A 138 -10.57 -2.17 5.32
C ALA A 138 -11.27 -3.44 4.80
N LEU A 139 -11.53 -3.51 3.50
CA LEU A 139 -12.15 -4.66 2.84
C LEU A 139 -11.26 -5.90 2.91
N ALA A 140 -9.96 -5.76 2.63
CA ALA A 140 -8.98 -6.82 2.80
C ALA A 140 -9.01 -7.35 4.23
N ARG A 141 -9.06 -6.46 5.24
CA ARG A 141 -9.13 -6.86 6.65
C ARG A 141 -10.41 -7.66 6.98
N LEU A 142 -11.53 -7.41 6.31
CA LEU A 142 -12.76 -8.21 6.46
C LEU A 142 -12.58 -9.63 5.90
N LEU A 143 -11.77 -9.79 4.85
CA LEU A 143 -11.48 -11.06 4.20
C LEU A 143 -10.26 -11.79 4.81
N TRP A 144 -9.53 -11.14 5.71
CA TRP A 144 -8.24 -11.61 6.25
C TRP A 144 -8.36 -12.93 7.00
N SER A 145 -7.43 -13.85 6.70
CA SER A 145 -7.21 -15.12 7.39
C SER A 145 -5.70 -15.37 7.52
N PRO A 146 -5.23 -16.14 8.51
CA PRO A 146 -3.82 -16.54 8.57
C PRO A 146 -3.35 -17.27 7.31
N GLY A 147 -2.06 -17.15 6.96
CA GLY A 147 -1.41 -17.84 5.84
C GLY A 147 -1.45 -17.09 4.50
N ASP A 148 -1.24 -17.82 3.40
CA ASP A 148 -1.03 -17.25 2.05
C ASP A 148 -2.28 -16.54 1.49
N ALA A 149 -3.46 -16.90 2.00
CA ALA A 149 -4.73 -16.31 1.58
C ALA A 149 -4.80 -14.77 1.79
N ARG A 150 -3.95 -14.21 2.65
CA ARG A 150 -3.82 -12.76 2.88
C ARG A 150 -3.50 -11.99 1.62
N VAL A 151 -2.67 -12.55 0.73
CA VAL A 151 -2.30 -11.91 -0.54
C VAL A 151 -3.55 -11.74 -1.42
N PHE A 152 -4.41 -12.76 -1.49
CA PHE A 152 -5.66 -12.69 -2.24
C PHE A 152 -6.70 -11.79 -1.58
N ALA A 153 -6.76 -11.75 -0.24
CA ALA A 153 -7.60 -10.80 0.49
C ALA A 153 -7.19 -9.35 0.20
N LEU A 154 -5.88 -9.06 0.16
CA LEU A 154 -5.35 -7.76 -0.23
C LEU A 154 -5.70 -7.43 -1.67
N ALA A 155 -5.49 -8.36 -2.61
CA ALA A 155 -5.81 -8.18 -4.01
C ALA A 155 -7.29 -7.88 -4.24
N ALA A 156 -8.19 -8.63 -3.59
CA ALA A 156 -9.63 -8.37 -3.65
C ALA A 156 -9.99 -6.98 -3.08
N GLY A 157 -9.40 -6.62 -1.93
CA GLY A 157 -9.64 -5.33 -1.28
C GLY A 157 -9.18 -4.14 -2.12
N LEU A 158 -7.89 -4.11 -2.47
CA LEU A 158 -7.31 -3.03 -3.25
C LEU A 158 -7.83 -3.01 -4.70
N GLY A 159 -8.00 -4.15 -5.36
CA GLY A 159 -8.55 -4.18 -6.72
C GLY A 159 -9.99 -3.66 -6.79
N ALA A 160 -10.83 -3.97 -5.80
CA ALA A 160 -12.16 -3.36 -5.72
C ALA A 160 -12.10 -1.84 -5.49
N ALA A 161 -11.16 -1.37 -4.66
CA ALA A 161 -10.96 0.04 -4.43
C ALA A 161 -10.47 0.79 -5.68
N GLU A 162 -9.57 0.19 -6.45
CA GLU A 162 -9.06 0.73 -7.72
C GLU A 162 -10.16 0.81 -8.77
N TRP A 163 -10.97 -0.25 -8.90
CA TRP A 163 -12.15 -0.23 -9.75
C TRP A 163 -13.10 0.91 -9.34
N LEU A 164 -13.42 1.06 -8.05
CA LEU A 164 -14.26 2.16 -7.57
C LEU A 164 -13.63 3.53 -7.87
N ARG A 165 -12.31 3.68 -7.69
CA ARG A 165 -11.57 4.92 -7.98
C ARG A 165 -11.62 5.31 -9.45
N GLY A 166 -11.65 4.32 -10.34
CA GLY A 166 -11.83 4.51 -11.78
C GLY A 166 -13.24 4.92 -12.22
N HIS A 167 -14.26 4.77 -11.36
CA HIS A 167 -15.67 4.96 -11.75
C HIS A 167 -16.42 6.03 -10.94
N LEU A 168 -16.14 6.16 -9.64
CA LEU A 168 -16.81 7.14 -8.77
C LEU A 168 -16.36 8.57 -9.12
N PHE A 169 -17.27 9.54 -9.04
CA PHE A 169 -16.99 10.96 -9.27
C PHE A 169 -16.27 11.23 -10.61
N THR A 170 -16.76 10.61 -11.69
CA THR A 170 -16.18 10.61 -13.05
C THR A 170 -14.87 9.82 -13.22
N GLY A 171 -14.34 9.26 -12.15
CA GLY A 171 -13.14 8.43 -12.17
C GLY A 171 -11.84 9.24 -12.16
N PHE A 172 -10.84 8.70 -11.47
CA PHE A 172 -9.46 9.19 -11.53
C PHE A 172 -8.49 8.01 -11.53
N PRO A 173 -8.39 7.20 -12.62
CA PRO A 173 -7.54 5.99 -12.68
C PRO A 173 -6.09 6.35 -13.07
N TRP A 174 -5.47 7.23 -12.28
CA TRP A 174 -4.03 7.49 -12.37
C TRP A 174 -3.29 6.69 -11.31
N ASN A 175 -2.08 6.23 -11.63
CA ASN A 175 -1.24 5.41 -10.77
C ASN A 175 -1.87 4.09 -10.30
N ASP A 176 -2.68 3.44 -11.12
CA ASP A 176 -3.18 2.08 -10.87
C ASP A 176 -2.02 1.09 -10.66
N PHE A 177 -2.16 0.17 -9.71
CA PHE A 177 -1.08 -0.77 -9.36
C PHE A 177 -0.64 -1.63 -10.55
N GLY A 178 -1.57 -1.98 -11.43
CA GLY A 178 -1.35 -2.71 -12.67
C GLY A 178 -0.43 -1.97 -13.65
N MET A 179 -0.36 -0.64 -13.59
CA MET A 179 0.56 0.12 -14.44
C MET A 179 2.04 -0.16 -14.14
N ALA A 180 2.38 -0.64 -12.94
CA ALA A 180 3.74 -1.11 -12.65
C ALA A 180 4.16 -2.29 -13.54
N LEU A 181 3.20 -3.06 -14.07
CA LEU A 181 3.46 -4.15 -15.01
C LEU A 181 3.43 -3.71 -16.47
N ALA A 182 2.93 -2.50 -16.76
CA ALA A 182 2.75 -2.00 -18.11
C ALA A 182 4.07 -1.64 -18.81
N SER A 183 5.15 -1.40 -18.07
CA SER A 183 6.49 -1.17 -18.61
C SER A 183 7.23 -2.46 -19.00
N SER A 184 6.71 -3.62 -18.63
CA SER A 184 7.26 -4.94 -19.01
C SER A 184 6.49 -5.52 -20.19
N GLY A 185 7.12 -5.60 -21.37
CA GLY A 185 6.45 -6.00 -22.63
C GLY A 185 5.55 -7.24 -22.53
N PRO A 186 6.03 -8.40 -22.01
CA PRO A 186 5.19 -9.58 -21.86
C PRO A 186 4.05 -9.41 -20.85
N MET A 187 4.28 -8.69 -19.74
CA MET A 187 3.26 -8.49 -18.71
C MET A 187 2.21 -7.48 -19.16
N ALA A 188 2.62 -6.42 -19.86
CA ALA A 188 1.75 -5.42 -20.46
C ALA A 188 0.76 -6.04 -21.46
N GLN A 189 1.16 -7.05 -22.23
CA GLN A 189 0.27 -7.75 -23.17
C GLN A 189 -0.90 -8.45 -22.50
N THR A 190 -0.75 -8.87 -21.24
CA THR A 190 -1.85 -9.52 -20.49
C THR A 190 -3.03 -8.58 -20.27
N ALA A 191 -2.82 -7.25 -20.33
CA ALA A 191 -3.90 -6.26 -20.30
C ALA A 191 -4.91 -6.44 -21.46
N SER A 192 -4.51 -7.04 -22.59
CA SER A 192 -5.43 -7.35 -23.69
C SER A 192 -6.50 -8.39 -23.33
N LEU A 193 -6.22 -9.24 -22.33
CA LEU A 193 -7.11 -10.31 -21.88
C LEU A 193 -7.97 -9.89 -20.68
N VAL A 194 -7.38 -9.17 -19.73
CA VAL A 194 -8.01 -8.89 -18.44
C VAL A 194 -8.25 -7.39 -18.16
N GLY A 195 -7.81 -6.52 -19.05
CA GLY A 195 -7.86 -5.06 -18.86
C GLY A 195 -6.92 -4.57 -17.75
N LEU A 196 -6.95 -3.26 -17.48
CA LEU A 196 -6.15 -2.63 -16.43
C LEU A 196 -6.52 -3.14 -15.03
N HIS A 197 -7.82 -3.27 -14.73
CA HIS A 197 -8.26 -3.74 -13.41
C HIS A 197 -7.92 -5.21 -13.14
N GLY A 198 -7.90 -6.06 -14.16
CA GLY A 198 -7.37 -7.41 -14.02
C GLY A 198 -5.86 -7.40 -13.78
N LEU A 199 -5.14 -6.47 -14.41
CA LEU A 199 -3.72 -6.27 -14.19
C LEU A 199 -3.42 -5.74 -12.77
N ASP A 200 -4.30 -4.94 -12.16
CA ASP A 200 -4.18 -4.54 -10.75
C ASP A 200 -4.16 -5.76 -9.83
N ILE A 201 -5.11 -6.69 -10.02
CA ILE A 201 -5.17 -7.93 -9.23
C ILE A 201 -3.89 -8.74 -9.38
N ILE A 202 -3.42 -8.92 -10.62
CA ILE A 202 -2.19 -9.66 -10.92
C ILE A 202 -0.98 -8.99 -10.27
N ALA A 203 -0.84 -7.67 -10.40
CA ALA A 203 0.23 -6.89 -9.80
C ALA A 203 0.22 -7.03 -8.27
N ILE A 204 -0.96 -6.90 -7.63
CA ILE A 204 -1.07 -7.01 -6.18
C ILE A 204 -0.63 -8.39 -5.71
N VAL A 205 -1.08 -9.46 -6.37
CA VAL A 205 -0.68 -10.83 -6.02
C VAL A 205 0.83 -11.03 -6.15
N ILE A 206 1.42 -10.61 -7.27
CA ILE A 206 2.86 -10.79 -7.53
C ILE A 206 3.71 -10.00 -6.51
N PHE A 207 3.40 -8.73 -6.31
CA PHE A 207 4.23 -7.84 -5.49
C PHE A 207 3.99 -7.99 -3.99
N ALA A 208 2.86 -8.55 -3.56
CA ALA A 208 2.63 -8.90 -2.16
C ALA A 208 3.13 -10.30 -1.79
N ALA A 209 3.41 -11.17 -2.77
CA ALA A 209 3.86 -12.55 -2.51
C ALA A 209 5.07 -12.68 -1.56
N PRO A 210 6.09 -11.79 -1.59
CA PRO A 210 7.20 -11.90 -0.64
C PRO A 210 6.81 -11.83 0.83
N ALA A 211 5.64 -11.26 1.15
CA ALA A 211 5.13 -11.19 2.51
C ALA A 211 4.88 -12.56 3.14
N THR A 212 4.62 -13.60 2.33
CA THR A 212 4.33 -14.97 2.81
C THR A 212 5.60 -15.81 2.99
N LEU A 213 6.75 -15.34 2.51
CA LEU A 213 8.01 -16.09 2.59
C LEU A 213 8.68 -15.99 3.98
N VAL A 214 8.21 -15.08 4.84
CA VAL A 214 8.90 -14.69 6.09
C VAL A 214 8.02 -14.83 7.33
N ASP A 215 6.99 -15.69 7.26
CA ASP A 215 6.07 -15.96 8.38
C ASP A 215 6.74 -16.70 9.57
#